data_AF-B4UJ81-F1
#
_entry.id   AF-B4UJ81-F1
#
_cell.length_a   1.000
_cell.length_b   1.000
_cell.length_c   1.000
_cell.angle_alpha   90.00
_cell.angle_beta   90.00
_cell.angle_gamma   90.00
#
_symmetry.space_group_name_H-M   'P 1'
#
loop_
_entity.id
_entity.type
_entity.pdbx_description
1 polymer ?
#
loop_
_entity_poly.entity_id
_entity_poly.type
_entity_poly.pdbx_seq_one_letter_code
_entity_poly.pdbx_strand_id
1 'polypeptide(L)'
;MPETAPNEPRCRARDLGISLGRYKPGRWNAITDVAGVRVGHSTVTRGAGPLRVGKGPVRTGVTAILPNPTNVFEDRVVGGGFVLNGAGEVSGMTQLLEWGLVETPIFLTNTLSVGAVSDAAVKWMVERYPGIGDEHDVIIPLVGECDDSWLNDIAGRHVKDEHVYEALRTASDGPVPEGSVGGGTGMITCDFKAGIGTSSRKLPETLGGYTVGVLVMSNFGVMRQLRIGGLPVGEVLEARYRPANRRTRNYGSIIAVIATDAPLATHQLNRLAKRAALGIGRVGSTAMHGSGEIVLAFSTANQVPRETNKMVYRMKILLDQRLDPLYEAVIEATEEAILNALCMARDMEGVNGNVSRALPLDDVKEMVTTWQADAARQAAAPPLRGRRPPAPDAAARARTAPAASAAKPSAVRGAEGMARPARPAGAAAGTAAAQGSPTRIERQDARSDSQEAKREAAEPRREEAPRGAGARTKDGAGPRPDGGGSGEG
;
A
#
# COMPACT_ATOMS: atom_id res chain seq x y z
N MET A 1 -12.70 -16.39 34.46
CA MET A 1 -11.89 -15.65 33.47
C MET A 1 -10.52 -15.43 34.09
N PRO A 2 -9.40 -15.51 33.33
CA PRO A 2 -8.20 -14.78 33.70
C PRO A 2 -8.55 -13.29 33.77
N GLU A 3 -7.94 -12.56 34.71
CA GLU A 3 -8.08 -11.12 34.79
C GLU A 3 -7.49 -10.45 33.53
N THR A 4 -7.89 -9.22 33.25
CA THR A 4 -7.16 -8.40 32.28
C THR A 4 -5.74 -8.21 32.79
N ALA A 5 -4.76 -8.81 32.11
CA ALA A 5 -3.36 -8.65 32.46
C ALA A 5 -3.01 -7.16 32.60
N PRO A 6 -2.20 -6.76 33.61
CA PRO A 6 -1.78 -5.38 33.76
C PRO A 6 -1.13 -4.89 32.46
N ASN A 7 -1.45 -3.66 32.05
CA ASN A 7 -1.25 -3.16 30.69
C ASN A 7 0.25 -3.06 30.32
N GLU A 8 0.80 -4.18 29.85
CA GLU A 8 2.23 -4.46 29.70
C GLU A 8 3.04 -3.31 29.06
N PRO A 9 4.31 -3.12 29.47
CA PRO A 9 5.19 -2.17 28.81
C PRO A 9 5.48 -2.62 27.38
N ARG A 10 4.72 -2.05 26.44
CA ARG A 10 4.88 -2.32 24.99
C ARG A 10 6.22 -1.79 24.51
N CYS A 11 6.86 -2.54 23.63
CA CYS A 11 8.15 -2.23 23.02
C CYS A 11 8.12 -2.48 21.51
N ARG A 12 9.18 -2.11 20.79
CA ARG A 12 9.29 -2.30 19.34
C ARG A 12 9.88 -3.67 19.03
N ALA A 13 9.76 -4.14 17.79
CA ALA A 13 10.10 -5.53 17.44
C ALA A 13 11.59 -5.88 17.72
N ARG A 14 12.51 -4.91 17.59
CA ARG A 14 13.93 -5.12 17.93
C ARG A 14 14.19 -5.35 19.42
N ASP A 15 13.36 -4.80 20.29
CA ASP A 15 13.50 -4.91 21.75
C ASP A 15 13.17 -6.33 22.26
N LEU A 16 12.48 -7.12 21.41
CA LEU A 16 12.26 -8.57 21.59
C LEU A 16 13.47 -9.42 21.16
N GLY A 17 14.59 -8.79 20.76
CA GLY A 17 15.78 -9.46 20.25
C GLY A 17 15.70 -9.89 18.78
N ILE A 18 14.70 -9.43 18.02
CA ILE A 18 14.50 -9.85 16.63
C ILE A 18 15.46 -9.10 15.69
N SER A 19 16.27 -9.85 14.95
CA SER A 19 17.13 -9.30 13.90
C SER A 19 16.34 -9.12 12.60
N LEU A 20 15.98 -7.87 12.28
CA LEU A 20 15.20 -7.51 11.10
C LEU A 20 16.09 -6.86 10.04
N GLY A 21 16.54 -7.66 9.08
CA GLY A 21 17.40 -7.19 7.98
C GLY A 21 18.86 -6.94 8.34
N ARG A 22 19.64 -6.42 7.38
CA ARG A 22 21.08 -6.13 7.52
C ARG A 22 21.41 -4.65 7.63
N TYR A 23 20.54 -3.74 7.19
CA TYR A 23 20.80 -2.31 7.32
C TYR A 23 20.45 -1.82 8.73
N LYS A 24 21.18 -0.82 9.23
CA LYS A 24 20.84 -0.16 10.49
C LYS A 24 19.64 0.78 10.27
N PRO A 25 18.73 0.91 11.23
CA PRO A 25 17.75 2.00 11.22
C PRO A 25 18.42 3.38 11.29
N GLY A 26 17.61 4.41 10.99
CA GLY A 26 17.92 5.80 11.35
C GLY A 26 17.83 6.04 12.86
N ARG A 27 17.89 7.31 13.27
CA ARG A 27 17.93 7.73 14.68
C ARG A 27 16.65 7.33 15.44
N TRP A 28 15.51 7.47 14.79
CA TRP A 28 14.19 7.23 15.37
C TRP A 28 13.62 5.87 14.95
N ASN A 29 14.22 5.22 13.95
CA ASN A 29 13.69 4.04 13.28
C ASN A 29 12.24 4.30 12.84
N ALA A 30 12.04 5.38 12.09
CA ALA A 30 10.73 5.91 11.69
C ALA A 30 10.80 6.65 10.35
N ILE A 31 9.66 6.84 9.69
CA ILE A 31 9.59 7.54 8.38
C ILE A 31 10.17 8.97 8.44
N THR A 32 10.07 9.61 9.61
CA THR A 32 10.65 10.91 9.99
C THR A 32 12.18 10.95 10.10
N ASP A 33 12.88 9.80 9.96
CA ASP A 33 14.33 9.80 9.73
C ASP A 33 14.69 10.36 8.34
N VAL A 34 13.75 10.37 7.39
CA VAL A 34 13.90 11.09 6.12
C VAL A 34 13.69 12.58 6.39
N ALA A 35 14.75 13.36 6.24
CA ALA A 35 14.76 14.77 6.63
C ALA A 35 13.62 15.58 5.97
N GLY A 36 12.90 16.34 6.80
CA GLY A 36 11.77 17.17 6.39
C GLY A 36 10.40 16.49 6.46
N VAL A 37 10.34 15.15 6.54
CA VAL A 37 9.07 14.42 6.70
C VAL A 37 8.54 14.58 8.13
N ARG A 38 7.23 14.82 8.26
CA ARG A 38 6.53 14.89 9.55
C ARG A 38 5.31 13.98 9.58
N VAL A 39 4.95 13.49 10.77
CA VAL A 39 3.76 12.66 10.99
C VAL A 39 2.96 13.17 12.19
N GLY A 40 1.64 13.24 12.07
CA GLY A 40 0.71 13.61 13.13
C GLY A 40 -0.56 12.76 13.13
N HIS A 41 -1.29 12.78 14.25
CA HIS A 41 -2.41 11.87 14.50
C HIS A 41 -3.57 12.55 15.26
N SER A 42 -4.79 12.21 14.86
CA SER A 42 -6.02 12.40 15.64
C SER A 42 -6.61 11.03 15.97
N THR A 43 -6.79 10.73 17.26
CA THR A 43 -7.20 9.39 17.75
C THR A 43 -8.57 9.48 18.43
N VAL A 44 -9.58 8.83 17.86
CA VAL A 44 -10.99 8.98 18.24
C VAL A 44 -11.52 7.71 18.90
N THR A 45 -11.54 7.70 20.24
CA THR A 45 -12.03 6.57 21.04
C THR A 45 -13.12 7.02 22.02
N ARG A 46 -14.35 6.47 21.87
CA ARG A 46 -15.47 6.73 22.80
C ARG A 46 -16.52 5.62 22.79
N GLY A 47 -17.21 5.43 23.92
CA GLY A 47 -18.29 4.44 24.10
C GLY A 47 -17.81 2.98 24.18
N ALA A 48 -18.69 2.08 24.64
CA ALA A 48 -18.47 0.64 24.79
C ALA A 48 -19.79 -0.13 24.56
N GLY A 49 -19.74 -1.46 24.43
CA GLY A 49 -20.94 -2.30 24.27
C GLY A 49 -21.57 -2.34 22.86
N PRO A 50 -22.88 -2.60 22.73
CA PRO A 50 -23.54 -2.84 21.43
C PRO A 50 -23.46 -1.67 20.45
N LEU A 51 -23.24 -2.00 19.17
CA LEU A 51 -23.23 -1.04 18.06
C LEU A 51 -24.57 -0.28 17.97
N ARG A 52 -24.48 1.04 17.94
CA ARG A 52 -25.59 1.93 17.58
C ARG A 52 -25.09 2.91 16.51
N VAL A 53 -25.43 2.66 15.26
CA VAL A 53 -24.93 3.43 14.10
C VAL A 53 -25.15 4.93 14.29
N GLY A 54 -24.10 5.72 14.07
CA GLY A 54 -24.08 7.16 14.32
C GLY A 54 -23.80 7.55 15.78
N LYS A 55 -23.59 6.59 16.69
CA LYS A 55 -23.31 6.83 18.12
C LYS A 55 -22.08 6.07 18.64
N GLY A 56 -21.61 5.03 17.95
CA GLY A 56 -20.50 4.20 18.39
C GLY A 56 -20.89 2.80 18.91
N PRO A 57 -19.97 2.08 19.61
CA PRO A 57 -18.61 2.50 19.97
C PRO A 57 -17.73 2.98 18.81
N VAL A 58 -16.89 3.98 19.08
CA VAL A 58 -16.00 4.61 18.09
C VAL A 58 -14.55 4.24 18.41
N ARG A 59 -13.82 3.76 17.41
CA ARG A 59 -12.41 3.33 17.49
C ARG A 59 -11.69 3.66 16.17
N THR A 60 -11.57 4.94 15.84
CA THR A 60 -11.07 5.37 14.52
C THR A 60 -10.19 6.62 14.62
N GLY A 61 -9.75 7.18 13.51
CA GLY A 61 -9.00 8.44 13.52
C GLY A 61 -8.43 8.82 12.16
N VAL A 62 -7.46 9.74 12.21
CA VAL A 62 -6.72 10.22 11.03
C VAL A 62 -5.24 10.23 11.37
N THR A 63 -4.40 9.78 10.45
CA THR A 63 -2.96 10.04 10.44
C THR A 63 -2.66 10.95 9.25
N ALA A 64 -1.86 12.00 9.45
CA ALA A 64 -1.36 12.85 8.38
C ALA A 64 0.16 12.72 8.27
N ILE A 65 0.66 12.67 7.02
CA ILE A 65 2.08 12.57 6.69
C ILE A 65 2.39 13.76 5.77
N LEU A 66 3.26 14.66 6.21
CA LEU A 66 3.69 15.83 5.45
C LEU A 66 5.02 15.48 4.77
N PRO A 67 5.10 15.46 3.42
CA PRO A 67 6.34 15.08 2.72
C PRO A 67 7.48 16.09 2.86
N ASN A 68 7.18 17.33 3.22
CA ASN A 68 8.15 18.39 3.50
C ASN A 68 7.69 19.23 4.72
N PRO A 69 8.55 20.06 5.33
CA PRO A 69 8.23 20.82 6.54
C PRO A 69 7.72 22.25 6.24
N THR A 70 7.60 22.62 4.96
CA THR A 70 7.29 23.98 4.49
C THR A 70 5.88 24.07 3.91
N ASN A 71 5.73 23.65 2.66
CA ASN A 71 4.55 23.77 1.84
C ASN A 71 4.62 22.72 0.72
N VAL A 72 3.79 21.68 0.78
CA VAL A 72 3.76 20.62 -0.26
C VAL A 72 2.98 21.01 -1.51
N PHE A 73 2.13 22.03 -1.43
CA PHE A 73 1.40 22.57 -2.59
C PHE A 73 2.33 23.29 -3.57
N GLU A 74 3.25 24.09 -3.02
CA GLU A 74 4.30 24.82 -3.75
C GLU A 74 5.55 23.96 -3.98
N ASP A 75 6.20 23.49 -2.91
CA ASP A 75 7.42 22.68 -2.97
C ASP A 75 7.10 21.19 -3.21
N ARG A 76 6.35 20.90 -4.29
CA ARG A 76 5.88 19.55 -4.63
C ARG A 76 7.05 18.57 -4.69
N VAL A 77 6.85 17.34 -4.21
CA VAL A 77 7.92 16.31 -4.20
C VAL A 77 7.64 15.22 -5.22
N VAL A 78 8.68 14.52 -5.70
CA VAL A 78 8.49 13.41 -6.65
C VAL A 78 7.81 12.25 -5.95
N GLY A 79 6.75 11.75 -6.57
CA GLY A 79 5.89 10.69 -6.05
C GLY A 79 5.77 9.49 -6.99
N GLY A 80 5.02 8.50 -6.53
CA GLY A 80 4.68 7.26 -7.23
C GLY A 80 3.98 6.27 -6.30
N GLY A 81 3.64 5.08 -6.82
CA GLY A 81 2.99 4.04 -6.03
C GLY A 81 2.78 2.72 -6.76
N PHE A 82 2.08 1.80 -6.08
CA PHE A 82 1.76 0.45 -6.56
C PHE A 82 0.55 -0.13 -5.83
N VAL A 83 -0.37 -0.74 -6.58
CA VAL A 83 -1.48 -1.55 -6.03
C VAL A 83 -1.07 -3.03 -6.11
N LEU A 84 -1.00 -3.71 -4.97
CA LEU A 84 -0.80 -5.17 -4.90
C LEU A 84 -2.15 -5.91 -5.02
N ASN A 85 -3.17 -5.44 -4.30
CA ASN A 85 -4.56 -5.79 -4.53
C ASN A 85 -5.44 -4.54 -4.34
N GLY A 86 -6.36 -4.31 -5.28
CA GLY A 86 -7.19 -3.10 -5.37
C GLY A 86 -8.52 -3.17 -4.62
N ALA A 87 -8.64 -4.04 -3.62
CA ALA A 87 -9.83 -4.15 -2.77
C ALA A 87 -9.83 -3.12 -1.63
N GLY A 88 -9.56 -1.86 -1.97
CA GLY A 88 -9.43 -0.72 -1.06
C GLY A 88 -9.13 0.56 -1.85
N GLU A 89 -9.13 1.71 -1.18
CA GLU A 89 -9.10 3.03 -1.81
C GLU A 89 -7.86 3.87 -1.45
N VAL A 90 -7.37 4.65 -2.43
CA VAL A 90 -6.47 5.79 -2.22
C VAL A 90 -6.86 6.91 -3.20
N SER A 91 -7.56 7.94 -2.71
CA SER A 91 -7.89 9.10 -3.54
C SER A 91 -6.62 9.81 -4.03
N GLY A 92 -6.69 10.51 -5.17
CA GLY A 92 -5.53 11.20 -5.78
C GLY A 92 -4.49 10.28 -6.43
N MET A 93 -4.55 8.96 -6.21
CA MET A 93 -3.58 7.99 -6.77
C MET A 93 -3.45 8.05 -8.30
N THR A 94 -4.53 8.34 -9.03
CA THR A 94 -4.49 8.52 -10.50
C THR A 94 -3.61 9.71 -10.92
N GLN A 95 -3.76 10.87 -10.25
CA GLN A 95 -2.96 12.07 -10.51
C GLN A 95 -1.49 11.83 -10.12
N LEU A 96 -1.25 11.16 -8.99
CA LEU A 96 0.09 10.78 -8.54
C LEU A 96 0.83 9.88 -9.54
N LEU A 97 0.13 8.96 -10.20
CA LEU A 97 0.71 8.08 -11.22
C LEU A 97 0.91 8.77 -12.58
N GLU A 98 0.05 9.72 -12.94
CA GLU A 98 0.12 10.49 -14.19
C GLU A 98 1.19 11.60 -14.13
N TRP A 99 1.13 12.46 -13.11
CA TRP A 99 2.04 13.60 -12.95
C TRP A 99 3.34 13.21 -12.27
N GLY A 100 3.35 12.14 -11.48
CA GLY A 100 4.53 11.72 -10.74
C GLY A 100 4.93 12.64 -9.59
N LEU A 101 4.00 13.46 -9.09
CA LEU A 101 4.22 14.45 -8.03
C LEU A 101 3.23 14.25 -6.87
N VAL A 102 3.69 14.58 -5.66
CA VAL A 102 2.85 14.77 -4.47
C VAL A 102 2.72 16.26 -4.20
N GLU A 103 1.48 16.76 -4.19
CA GLU A 103 1.14 18.17 -3.98
C GLU A 103 0.22 18.42 -2.76
N THR A 104 -0.12 17.36 -2.01
CA THR A 104 -0.93 17.40 -0.79
C THR A 104 -0.27 16.60 0.33
N PRO A 105 -0.61 16.85 1.61
CA PRO A 105 -0.28 15.90 2.68
C PRO A 105 -0.96 14.55 2.41
N ILE A 106 -0.31 13.45 2.80
CA ILE A 106 -0.88 12.11 2.65
C ILE A 106 -1.64 11.75 3.92
N PHE A 107 -2.92 11.41 3.80
CA PHE A 107 -3.79 11.06 4.92
C PHE A 107 -4.13 9.57 4.94
N LEU A 108 -4.29 9.00 6.14
CA LEU A 108 -4.68 7.62 6.36
C LEU A 108 -5.85 7.56 7.38
N THR A 109 -6.96 6.90 7.01
CA THR A 109 -8.22 6.88 7.79
C THR A 109 -9.02 5.56 7.58
N ASN A 110 -10.29 5.50 8.00
CA ASN A 110 -11.18 4.37 7.72
C ASN A 110 -11.91 4.48 6.37
N THR A 111 -12.32 3.34 5.81
CA THR A 111 -12.95 3.22 4.47
C THR A 111 -14.06 4.23 4.21
N LEU A 112 -15.04 4.36 5.12
CA LEU A 112 -16.20 5.22 4.92
C LEU A 112 -15.94 6.70 5.27
N SER A 113 -14.68 7.05 5.58
CA SER A 113 -14.25 8.42 5.90
C SER A 113 -13.29 9.03 4.86
N VAL A 114 -12.87 8.30 3.81
CA VAL A 114 -12.01 8.82 2.73
C VAL A 114 -12.56 10.14 2.17
N GLY A 115 -13.85 10.17 1.78
CA GLY A 115 -14.48 11.37 1.24
C GLY A 115 -14.55 12.54 2.23
N ALA A 116 -14.74 12.26 3.53
CA ALA A 116 -14.79 13.30 4.56
C ALA A 116 -13.38 13.87 4.87
N VAL A 117 -12.36 13.04 4.84
CA VAL A 117 -10.96 13.49 5.00
C VAL A 117 -10.48 14.24 3.77
N SER A 118 -10.90 13.84 2.57
CA SER A 118 -10.62 14.57 1.33
C SER A 118 -11.28 15.95 1.30
N ASP A 119 -12.57 16.04 1.64
CA ASP A 119 -13.31 17.31 1.78
C ASP A 119 -12.65 18.27 2.79
N ALA A 120 -12.31 17.78 3.99
CA ALA A 120 -11.58 18.56 4.98
C ALA A 120 -10.15 18.95 4.53
N ALA A 121 -9.45 18.07 3.81
CA ALA A 121 -8.14 18.39 3.25
C ALA A 121 -8.24 19.48 2.17
N VAL A 122 -9.28 19.48 1.32
CA VAL A 122 -9.54 20.58 0.37
C VAL A 122 -9.77 21.90 1.10
N LYS A 123 -10.65 21.93 2.11
CA LYS A 123 -10.92 23.15 2.91
C LYS A 123 -9.64 23.71 3.51
N TRP A 124 -8.85 22.87 4.19
CA TRP A 124 -7.59 23.29 4.80
C TRP A 124 -6.59 23.83 3.77
N MET A 125 -6.44 23.16 2.64
CA MET A 125 -5.51 23.60 1.58
C MET A 125 -5.94 24.94 0.96
N VAL A 126 -7.22 25.13 0.67
CA VAL A 126 -7.77 26.38 0.08
C VAL A 126 -7.67 27.55 1.06
N GLU A 127 -7.93 27.32 2.35
CA GLU A 127 -7.70 28.33 3.40
C GLU A 127 -6.21 28.66 3.56
N ARG A 128 -5.34 27.63 3.49
CA ARG A 128 -3.90 27.77 3.71
C ARG A 128 -3.17 28.41 2.53
N TYR A 129 -3.66 28.19 1.31
CA TYR A 129 -3.12 28.63 0.03
C TYR A 129 -4.24 29.24 -0.84
N PRO A 130 -4.56 30.54 -0.65
CA PRO A 130 -5.46 31.28 -1.53
C PRO A 130 -5.02 31.18 -3.00
N GLY A 131 -5.98 31.21 -3.92
CA GLY A 131 -5.74 31.05 -5.36
C GLY A 131 -6.05 29.64 -5.89
N ILE A 132 -6.10 28.60 -5.05
CA ILE A 132 -6.56 27.26 -5.46
C ILE A 132 -8.00 27.33 -5.99
N GLY A 133 -8.17 26.97 -7.26
CA GLY A 133 -9.45 27.02 -7.98
C GLY A 133 -9.72 28.33 -8.73
N ASP A 134 -8.76 29.27 -8.77
CA ASP A 134 -8.84 30.52 -9.54
C ASP A 134 -7.47 30.85 -10.18
N GLU A 135 -6.52 31.39 -9.42
CA GLU A 135 -5.14 31.66 -9.87
C GLU A 135 -4.28 30.39 -10.05
N HIS A 136 -4.67 29.29 -9.39
CA HIS A 136 -3.99 27.99 -9.43
C HIS A 136 -4.96 26.84 -9.69
N ASP A 137 -4.47 25.76 -10.30
CA ASP A 137 -5.21 24.51 -10.51
C ASP A 137 -5.85 23.95 -9.23
N VAL A 138 -6.95 23.20 -9.42
CA VAL A 138 -7.57 22.39 -8.36
C VAL A 138 -6.64 21.25 -7.89
N ILE A 139 -6.82 20.85 -6.64
CA ILE A 139 -6.03 19.80 -5.97
C ILE A 139 -6.82 18.50 -5.84
N ILE A 140 -6.10 17.36 -5.77
CA ILE A 140 -6.72 16.05 -5.49
C ILE A 140 -6.01 15.40 -4.29
N PRO A 141 -6.57 15.47 -3.07
CA PRO A 141 -5.93 14.94 -1.87
C PRO A 141 -5.60 13.45 -1.91
N LEU A 142 -4.41 13.09 -1.42
CA LEU A 142 -3.99 11.71 -1.21
C LEU A 142 -4.55 11.17 0.10
N VAL A 143 -5.64 10.39 0.05
CA VAL A 143 -6.29 9.81 1.23
C VAL A 143 -6.45 8.30 1.04
N GLY A 144 -5.66 7.52 1.78
CA GLY A 144 -5.73 6.06 1.82
C GLY A 144 -6.50 5.52 3.03
N GLU A 145 -7.01 4.29 2.94
CA GLU A 145 -7.86 3.71 3.98
C GLU A 145 -7.58 2.26 4.36
N CYS A 146 -8.14 1.84 5.50
CA CYS A 146 -8.32 0.45 5.90
C CYS A 146 -9.70 0.30 6.59
N ASP A 147 -10.27 -0.91 6.63
CA ASP A 147 -11.57 -1.14 7.27
C ASP A 147 -11.46 -1.48 8.77
N ASP A 148 -11.93 -0.57 9.65
CA ASP A 148 -11.97 -0.73 11.11
C ASP A 148 -13.30 -1.26 11.68
N SER A 149 -14.25 -1.67 10.83
CA SER A 149 -15.64 -2.05 11.17
C SER A 149 -15.82 -3.14 12.22
N TRP A 150 -14.78 -3.94 12.49
CA TRP A 150 -14.83 -4.96 13.56
C TRP A 150 -14.68 -4.37 14.97
N LEU A 151 -14.05 -3.18 15.11
CA LEU A 151 -13.96 -2.45 16.39
C LEU A 151 -14.73 -1.12 16.39
N ASN A 152 -15.05 -0.56 15.22
CA ASN A 152 -15.58 0.80 15.07
C ASN A 152 -16.98 0.83 14.43
N ASP A 153 -17.81 1.80 14.84
CA ASP A 153 -19.01 2.25 14.12
C ASP A 153 -18.62 3.01 12.84
N ILE A 154 -18.08 2.29 11.85
CA ILE A 154 -17.62 2.87 10.58
C ILE A 154 -18.77 3.55 9.83
N ALA A 155 -19.97 2.98 9.89
CA ALA A 155 -21.18 3.53 9.27
C ALA A 155 -21.63 4.86 9.91
N GLY A 156 -21.32 5.07 11.19
CA GLY A 156 -21.53 6.35 11.88
C GLY A 156 -20.61 7.48 11.41
N ARG A 157 -19.58 7.20 10.60
CA ARG A 157 -18.66 8.17 9.98
C ARG A 157 -18.19 9.25 10.96
N HIS A 158 -17.54 8.80 12.04
CA HIS A 158 -17.17 9.63 13.19
C HIS A 158 -15.98 10.57 12.95
N VAL A 159 -15.22 10.40 11.86
CA VAL A 159 -14.18 11.36 11.43
C VAL A 159 -14.84 12.67 10.97
N LYS A 160 -14.19 13.79 11.23
CA LYS A 160 -14.66 15.18 11.03
C LYS A 160 -13.47 16.06 10.67
N ASP A 161 -13.74 17.24 10.13
CA ASP A 161 -12.76 18.25 9.74
C ASP A 161 -11.76 18.54 10.87
N GLU A 162 -12.23 18.73 12.10
CA GLU A 162 -11.40 18.96 13.30
C GLU A 162 -10.32 17.88 13.50
N HIS A 163 -10.64 16.62 13.20
CA HIS A 163 -9.71 15.49 13.33
C HIS A 163 -8.62 15.50 12.25
N VAL A 164 -8.93 16.02 11.06
CA VAL A 164 -7.93 16.22 10.00
C VAL A 164 -7.02 17.39 10.36
N TYR A 165 -7.60 18.48 10.87
CA TYR A 165 -6.84 19.66 11.30
C TYR A 165 -5.96 19.34 12.52
N GLU A 166 -6.41 18.49 13.45
CA GLU A 166 -5.58 17.98 14.54
C GLU A 166 -4.43 17.10 14.03
N ALA A 167 -4.68 16.17 13.10
CA ALA A 167 -3.63 15.33 12.53
C ALA A 167 -2.56 16.17 11.81
N LEU A 168 -2.94 17.27 11.15
CA LEU A 168 -2.02 18.24 10.54
C LEU A 168 -1.27 19.08 11.60
N ARG A 169 -1.99 19.63 12.60
CA ARG A 169 -1.44 20.46 13.67
C ARG A 169 -0.47 19.71 14.59
N THR A 170 -0.67 18.41 14.77
CA THR A 170 0.21 17.54 15.57
C THR A 170 1.39 16.98 14.79
N ALA A 171 1.52 17.29 13.50
CA ALA A 171 2.57 16.70 12.67
C ALA A 171 3.96 17.23 13.02
N SER A 172 4.81 16.34 13.57
CA SER A 172 6.19 16.64 13.95
C SER A 172 7.19 15.70 13.26
N ASP A 173 8.45 16.12 13.25
CA ASP A 173 9.58 15.22 13.05
C ASP A 173 9.89 14.47 14.38
N GLY A 174 10.93 13.63 14.39
CA GLY A 174 11.29 12.86 15.58
C GLY A 174 10.52 11.55 15.74
N PRO A 175 10.37 11.03 16.97
CA PRO A 175 9.61 9.79 17.23
C PRO A 175 8.15 9.89 16.77
N VAL A 176 7.68 8.86 16.06
CA VAL A 176 6.27 8.74 15.64
C VAL A 176 5.51 7.82 16.61
N PRO A 177 4.32 8.19 17.10
CA PRO A 177 3.45 7.29 17.85
C PRO A 177 3.02 6.05 17.03
N GLU A 178 3.08 4.88 17.64
CA GLU A 178 2.78 3.59 17.00
C GLU A 178 1.67 2.82 17.75
N GLY A 179 1.20 1.75 17.13
CA GLY A 179 0.08 0.94 17.62
C GLY A 179 -1.26 1.59 17.29
N SER A 180 -2.17 1.58 18.26
CA SER A 180 -3.59 1.91 18.06
C SER A 180 -3.90 3.40 18.14
N VAL A 181 -3.28 4.17 17.23
CA VAL A 181 -3.37 5.65 17.12
C VAL A 181 -3.76 6.08 15.71
N GLY A 182 -4.29 7.31 15.57
CA GLY A 182 -4.58 7.91 14.27
C GLY A 182 -5.53 7.07 13.40
N GLY A 183 -5.25 6.95 12.10
CA GLY A 183 -5.99 6.03 11.23
C GLY A 183 -5.89 4.56 11.68
N GLY A 184 -4.81 4.17 12.35
CA GLY A 184 -4.59 2.82 12.88
C GLY A 184 -5.44 2.44 14.09
N THR A 185 -6.23 3.37 14.65
CA THR A 185 -6.92 3.18 15.94
C THR A 185 -7.70 1.87 16.03
N GLY A 186 -8.55 1.54 15.05
CA GLY A 186 -9.37 0.31 15.06
C GLY A 186 -8.81 -0.91 14.33
N MET A 187 -7.59 -0.84 13.79
CA MET A 187 -7.07 -1.84 12.85
C MET A 187 -6.51 -3.12 13.50
N ILE A 188 -6.59 -4.25 12.79
CA ILE A 188 -6.26 -5.60 13.27
C ILE A 188 -5.42 -6.34 12.22
N THR A 189 -4.24 -6.83 12.59
CA THR A 189 -3.36 -7.62 11.71
C THR A 189 -3.14 -9.01 12.30
N CYS A 190 -3.32 -10.06 11.48
CA CYS A 190 -3.21 -11.45 11.89
C CYS A 190 -4.02 -11.78 13.18
N ASP A 191 -5.27 -11.31 13.22
CA ASP A 191 -6.20 -11.37 14.38
C ASP A 191 -5.76 -10.67 15.67
N PHE A 192 -4.52 -10.15 15.75
CA PHE A 192 -4.04 -9.32 16.86
C PHE A 192 -4.28 -7.83 16.58
N LYS A 193 -4.36 -7.03 17.64
CA LYS A 193 -4.48 -5.58 17.51
C LYS A 193 -3.21 -5.04 16.86
N ALA A 194 -3.40 -4.15 15.88
CA ALA A 194 -2.33 -3.44 15.19
C ALA A 194 -2.67 -1.95 15.12
N GLY A 195 -2.37 -1.32 13.98
CA GLY A 195 -2.61 0.09 13.72
C GLY A 195 -1.49 0.72 12.91
N ILE A 196 -0.99 1.87 13.37
CA ILE A 196 0.17 2.54 12.78
C ILE A 196 1.44 1.84 13.23
N GLY A 197 2.38 1.65 12.32
CA GLY A 197 3.76 1.29 12.65
C GLY A 197 4.72 1.86 11.64
N THR A 198 5.97 2.04 12.03
CA THR A 198 6.98 2.67 11.19
C THR A 198 8.36 2.04 11.41
N SER A 199 9.24 2.22 10.43
CA SER A 199 10.64 1.84 10.51
C SER A 199 11.44 2.68 9.52
N SER A 200 12.75 2.68 9.65
CA SER A 200 13.65 3.22 8.63
C SER A 200 14.88 2.35 8.44
N ARG A 201 15.64 2.62 7.38
CA ARG A 201 17.00 2.12 7.15
C ARG A 201 17.88 3.25 6.65
N LYS A 202 19.10 3.34 7.18
CA LYS A 202 20.16 4.20 6.68
C LYS A 202 21.18 3.34 5.94
N LEU A 203 21.33 3.58 4.63
CA LEU A 203 22.34 2.93 3.82
C LEU A 203 23.74 3.45 4.21
N PRO A 204 24.79 2.61 4.15
CA PRO A 204 26.17 3.07 4.23
C PRO A 204 26.52 4.07 3.12
N GLU A 205 27.48 4.96 3.36
CA GLU A 205 28.01 5.91 2.36
C GLU A 205 28.48 5.22 1.07
N THR A 206 29.04 4.01 1.18
CA THR A 206 29.46 3.19 0.03
C THR A 206 28.30 2.71 -0.85
N LEU A 207 27.06 2.81 -0.36
CA LEU A 207 25.81 2.55 -1.09
C LEU A 207 24.98 3.83 -1.29
N GLY A 208 25.60 5.01 -1.12
CA GLY A 208 25.01 6.33 -1.37
C GLY A 208 24.51 7.09 -0.13
N GLY A 209 24.63 6.52 1.08
CA GLY A 209 24.29 7.21 2.33
C GLY A 209 22.80 7.48 2.54
N TYR A 210 21.93 7.03 1.64
CA TYR A 210 20.50 7.38 1.64
C TYR A 210 19.69 6.77 2.78
N THR A 211 18.64 7.45 3.19
CA THR A 211 17.64 7.02 4.16
C THR A 211 16.39 6.54 3.42
N VAL A 212 15.85 5.39 3.85
CA VAL A 212 14.51 4.91 3.47
C VAL A 212 13.67 4.87 4.73
N GLY A 213 12.54 5.56 4.73
CA GLY A 213 11.54 5.54 5.79
C GLY A 213 10.27 4.85 5.30
N VAL A 214 9.61 4.08 6.17
CA VAL A 214 8.31 3.45 5.86
C VAL A 214 7.36 3.65 7.03
N LEU A 215 6.12 4.03 6.75
CA LEU A 215 5.00 4.00 7.69
C LEU A 215 3.89 3.12 7.09
N VAL A 216 3.27 2.29 7.92
CA VAL A 216 2.13 1.45 7.54
C VAL A 216 0.93 1.74 8.41
N MET A 217 -0.26 1.64 7.82
CA MET A 217 -1.52 1.42 8.54
C MET A 217 -1.91 -0.04 8.27
N SER A 218 -1.73 -0.90 9.28
CA SER A 218 -1.76 -2.36 9.12
C SER A 218 -3.07 -2.97 9.63
N ASN A 219 -3.77 -3.71 8.77
CA ASN A 219 -5.09 -4.28 9.04
C ASN A 219 -5.32 -5.68 8.38
N PHE A 220 -4.27 -6.43 8.01
CA PHE A 220 -4.36 -7.58 7.07
C PHE A 220 -4.21 -8.97 7.72
N GLY A 221 -4.64 -10.01 7.00
CA GLY A 221 -4.27 -11.41 7.27
C GLY A 221 -4.92 -12.07 8.50
N VAL A 222 -4.54 -13.33 8.76
CA VAL A 222 -5.06 -14.17 9.86
C VAL A 222 -3.93 -14.72 10.76
N MET A 223 -4.25 -15.07 12.00
CA MET A 223 -3.26 -15.44 13.04
C MET A 223 -2.23 -16.46 12.55
N ARG A 224 -2.68 -17.57 11.97
CA ARG A 224 -1.79 -18.67 11.52
C ARG A 224 -0.74 -18.23 10.50
N GLN A 225 -1.01 -17.19 9.71
CA GLN A 225 -0.07 -16.73 8.69
C GLN A 225 1.11 -15.95 9.29
N LEU A 226 0.96 -15.35 10.48
CA LEU A 226 1.92 -14.41 11.06
C LEU A 226 3.35 -14.98 11.12
N ARG A 227 4.27 -14.26 10.48
CA ARG A 227 5.71 -14.49 10.53
C ARG A 227 6.39 -13.34 11.24
N ILE A 228 7.37 -13.65 12.08
CA ILE A 228 8.16 -12.66 12.81
C ILE A 228 9.64 -12.99 12.63
N GLY A 229 10.39 -12.17 11.88
CA GLY A 229 11.77 -12.49 11.50
C GLY A 229 11.90 -13.83 10.76
N GLY A 230 10.89 -14.19 9.95
CA GLY A 230 10.75 -15.49 9.29
C GLY A 230 10.20 -16.65 10.15
N LEU A 231 10.11 -16.49 11.48
CA LEU A 231 9.68 -17.56 12.39
C LEU A 231 8.16 -17.85 12.28
N PRO A 232 7.71 -19.12 12.44
CA PRO A 232 6.31 -19.55 12.32
C PRO A 232 5.43 -19.17 13.53
N VAL A 233 5.63 -18.00 14.12
CA VAL A 233 5.01 -17.57 15.39
C VAL A 233 3.48 -17.67 15.34
N GLY A 234 2.85 -17.30 14.23
CA GLY A 234 1.41 -17.41 14.03
C GLY A 234 0.83 -18.81 14.20
N GLU A 235 1.59 -19.85 13.81
CA GLU A 235 1.15 -21.24 13.94
C GLU A 235 1.22 -21.72 15.40
N VAL A 236 2.20 -21.23 16.16
CA VAL A 236 2.36 -21.53 17.60
C VAL A 236 1.34 -20.77 18.44
N LEU A 237 1.18 -19.47 18.20
CA LEU A 237 0.18 -18.64 18.88
C LEU A 237 -1.24 -19.12 18.59
N GLU A 238 -1.55 -19.53 17.35
CA GLU A 238 -2.88 -20.07 17.05
C GLU A 238 -3.18 -21.37 17.81
N ALA A 239 -2.17 -22.19 18.10
CA ALA A 239 -2.33 -23.38 18.94
C ALA A 239 -2.50 -23.04 20.43
N ARG A 240 -1.75 -22.05 20.95
CA ARG A 240 -1.86 -21.57 22.35
C ARG A 240 -3.19 -20.84 22.63
N TYR A 241 -3.65 -19.99 21.71
CA TYR A 241 -4.78 -19.07 21.91
C TYR A 241 -6.04 -19.49 21.13
N ARG A 242 -6.52 -20.71 21.41
CA ARG A 242 -7.79 -21.27 20.88
C ARG A 242 -8.71 -21.73 22.04
N PRO A 243 -10.03 -21.43 21.98
CA PRO A 243 -10.72 -20.54 21.06
C PRO A 243 -10.60 -19.06 21.48
N ALA A 244 -10.62 -18.16 20.49
CA ALA A 244 -10.70 -16.71 20.71
C ALA A 244 -11.73 -16.10 19.75
N ASN A 245 -12.38 -15.00 20.13
CA ASN A 245 -13.20 -14.19 19.20
C ASN A 245 -12.25 -13.51 18.19
N ARG A 246 -12.53 -13.63 16.90
CA ARG A 246 -11.64 -13.22 15.80
C ARG A 246 -12.44 -12.73 14.58
N ARG A 247 -11.76 -12.12 13.61
CA ARG A 247 -12.36 -11.52 12.42
C ARG A 247 -12.61 -12.58 11.33
N THR A 248 -13.88 -12.98 11.11
CA THR A 248 -14.22 -14.16 10.28
C THR A 248 -14.64 -13.86 8.83
N ARG A 249 -14.96 -12.62 8.49
CA ARG A 249 -15.48 -12.23 7.15
C ARG A 249 -14.72 -11.09 6.47
N ASN A 250 -13.88 -10.38 7.21
CA ASN A 250 -13.18 -9.22 6.69
C ASN A 250 -11.71 -9.58 6.44
N TYR A 251 -11.29 -9.52 5.17
CA TYR A 251 -10.02 -10.05 4.70
C TYR A 251 -8.84 -9.10 4.96
N GLY A 252 -9.15 -7.82 5.23
CA GLY A 252 -8.22 -6.87 5.82
C GLY A 252 -7.84 -5.73 4.88
N SER A 253 -6.68 -5.13 5.13
CA SER A 253 -6.09 -4.07 4.31
C SER A 253 -4.69 -3.69 4.82
N ILE A 254 -3.88 -3.03 4.00
CA ILE A 254 -2.71 -2.29 4.44
C ILE A 254 -2.37 -1.18 3.44
N ILE A 255 -2.30 0.05 3.94
CA ILE A 255 -1.64 1.15 3.23
C ILE A 255 -0.21 1.28 3.75
N ALA A 256 0.76 1.29 2.84
CA ALA A 256 2.16 1.57 3.14
C ALA A 256 2.61 2.87 2.44
N VAL A 257 3.33 3.73 3.16
CA VAL A 257 3.88 4.99 2.64
C VAL A 257 5.40 4.96 2.82
N ILE A 258 6.12 5.08 1.71
CA ILE A 258 7.58 5.08 1.65
C ILE A 258 8.06 6.51 1.43
N ALA A 259 9.04 6.95 2.23
CA ALA A 259 9.80 8.17 2.01
C ALA A 259 11.28 7.84 1.76
N THR A 260 11.98 8.68 0.98
CA THR A 260 13.45 8.59 0.88
C THR A 260 14.10 9.93 0.53
N ASP A 261 15.34 10.13 0.98
CA ASP A 261 16.22 11.22 0.54
C ASP A 261 17.07 10.84 -0.70
N ALA A 262 16.84 9.66 -1.29
CA ALA A 262 17.45 9.26 -2.54
C ALA A 262 16.85 10.04 -3.73
N PRO A 263 17.67 10.59 -4.65
CA PRO A 263 17.20 11.33 -5.82
C PRO A 263 16.59 10.37 -6.85
N LEU A 264 15.27 10.20 -6.81
CA LEU A 264 14.54 9.24 -7.64
C LEU A 264 13.52 9.91 -8.56
N ALA A 265 13.26 9.27 -9.70
CA ALA A 265 12.14 9.57 -10.58
C ALA A 265 10.92 8.67 -10.26
N THR A 266 9.71 9.09 -10.66
CA THR A 266 8.43 8.38 -10.46
C THR A 266 8.48 6.91 -10.84
N HIS A 267 9.06 6.56 -12.00
CA HIS A 267 9.16 5.16 -12.42
C HIS A 267 10.08 4.31 -11.53
N GLN A 268 11.03 4.94 -10.81
CA GLN A 268 11.87 4.28 -9.80
C GLN A 268 11.12 4.18 -8.46
N LEU A 269 10.37 5.21 -8.06
CA LEU A 269 9.48 5.16 -6.89
C LEU A 269 8.39 4.08 -7.03
N ASN A 270 7.80 3.92 -8.22
CA ASN A 270 6.89 2.81 -8.56
C ASN A 270 7.57 1.43 -8.45
N ARG A 271 8.91 1.35 -8.58
CA ARG A 271 9.68 0.11 -8.37
C ARG A 271 10.03 -0.12 -6.91
N LEU A 272 10.26 0.93 -6.12
CA LEU A 272 10.37 0.86 -4.65
C LEU A 272 9.03 0.43 -4.03
N ALA A 273 7.91 1.01 -4.45
CA ALA A 273 6.56 0.65 -3.98
C ALA A 273 6.27 -0.85 -4.17
N LYS A 274 6.68 -1.42 -5.31
CA LYS A 274 6.63 -2.88 -5.60
C LYS A 274 7.48 -3.75 -4.67
N ARG A 275 8.39 -3.19 -3.86
CA ARG A 275 9.19 -3.93 -2.86
C ARG A 275 8.54 -4.00 -1.49
N ALA A 276 7.72 -3.02 -1.11
CA ALA A 276 6.95 -3.09 0.14
C ALA A 276 6.04 -4.34 0.16
N ALA A 277 5.47 -4.72 -0.99
CA ALA A 277 4.74 -5.98 -1.17
C ALA A 277 5.51 -7.23 -0.71
N LEU A 278 6.84 -7.26 -0.88
CA LEU A 278 7.68 -8.37 -0.40
C LEU A 278 7.88 -8.33 1.12
N GLY A 279 7.93 -7.13 1.74
CA GLY A 279 7.95 -6.97 3.19
C GLY A 279 6.61 -7.31 3.85
N ILE A 280 5.50 -6.93 3.21
CA ILE A 280 4.13 -7.31 3.59
C ILE A 280 3.96 -8.85 3.52
N GLY A 281 4.45 -9.47 2.44
CA GLY A 281 4.51 -10.94 2.31
C GLY A 281 5.40 -11.62 3.35
N ARG A 282 6.54 -11.03 3.74
CA ARG A 282 7.43 -11.57 4.78
C ARG A 282 6.79 -11.68 6.16
N VAL A 283 5.80 -10.84 6.49
CA VAL A 283 5.04 -10.91 7.76
C VAL A 283 3.83 -11.86 7.66
N GLY A 284 3.48 -12.31 6.44
CA GLY A 284 2.52 -13.39 6.21
C GLY A 284 1.35 -13.06 5.29
N SER A 285 1.28 -11.86 4.68
CA SER A 285 0.17 -11.57 3.77
C SER A 285 0.20 -12.48 2.53
N THR A 286 -0.99 -12.85 2.08
CA THR A 286 -1.22 -13.50 0.79
C THR A 286 -2.10 -12.64 -0.13
N ALA A 287 -2.21 -11.33 0.13
CA ALA A 287 -3.05 -10.38 -0.60
C ALA A 287 -4.47 -10.94 -0.88
N MET A 288 -5.17 -11.33 0.20
CA MET A 288 -6.47 -12.00 0.11
C MET A 288 -7.49 -11.15 -0.68
N HIS A 289 -8.50 -11.80 -1.28
CA HIS A 289 -9.44 -11.19 -2.22
C HIS A 289 -9.96 -9.80 -1.78
N GLY A 290 -10.45 -9.67 -0.54
CA GLY A 290 -10.93 -8.41 0.04
C GLY A 290 -9.90 -7.67 0.91
N SER A 291 -8.61 -7.83 0.65
CA SER A 291 -7.52 -7.10 1.32
C SER A 291 -7.01 -6.01 0.40
N GLY A 292 -7.35 -4.75 0.68
CA GLY A 292 -6.81 -3.59 -0.04
C GLY A 292 -5.35 -3.36 0.35
N GLU A 293 -4.41 -3.68 -0.54
CA GLU A 293 -2.97 -3.61 -0.26
C GLU A 293 -2.31 -2.66 -1.26
N ILE A 294 -2.12 -1.41 -0.83
CA ILE A 294 -1.75 -0.28 -1.71
C ILE A 294 -0.56 0.46 -1.10
N VAL A 295 0.39 0.86 -1.95
CA VAL A 295 1.67 1.46 -1.56
C VAL A 295 1.87 2.79 -2.26
N LEU A 296 2.18 3.82 -1.46
CA LEU A 296 2.64 5.14 -1.91
C LEU A 296 4.15 5.27 -1.68
N ALA A 297 4.84 6.01 -2.53
CA ALA A 297 6.27 6.28 -2.40
C ALA A 297 6.62 7.71 -2.86
N PHE A 298 7.44 8.43 -2.08
CA PHE A 298 7.93 9.76 -2.47
C PHE A 298 9.42 9.97 -2.14
N SER A 299 10.04 10.92 -2.84
CA SER A 299 11.43 11.34 -2.66
C SER A 299 11.50 12.82 -2.30
N THR A 300 12.14 13.15 -1.17
CA THR A 300 12.35 14.55 -0.73
C THR A 300 13.52 15.24 -1.44
N ALA A 301 14.28 14.50 -2.27
CA ALA A 301 15.54 14.96 -2.85
C ALA A 301 15.39 15.89 -4.06
N ASN A 302 14.22 15.92 -4.69
CA ASN A 302 13.88 16.86 -5.76
C ASN A 302 12.55 17.54 -5.41
N GLN A 303 12.60 18.80 -4.99
CA GLN A 303 11.43 19.68 -4.94
C GLN A 303 11.19 20.26 -6.34
N VAL A 304 9.92 20.31 -6.77
CA VAL A 304 9.47 20.79 -8.07
C VAL A 304 8.44 21.91 -7.81
N PRO A 305 8.81 23.18 -7.98
CA PRO A 305 7.92 24.30 -7.63
C PRO A 305 6.60 24.24 -8.43
N ARG A 306 5.50 24.74 -7.85
CA ARG A 306 4.25 24.94 -8.59
C ARG A 306 4.45 25.91 -9.74
N GLU A 307 4.88 27.12 -9.41
CA GLU A 307 5.13 28.19 -10.37
C GLU A 307 6.59 28.28 -10.80
N THR A 308 6.83 28.47 -12.10
CA THR A 308 8.17 28.70 -12.62
C THR A 308 8.14 29.30 -14.04
N ASN A 309 8.79 30.46 -14.22
CA ASN A 309 9.02 31.06 -15.54
C ASN A 309 10.07 30.30 -16.39
N LYS A 310 10.53 29.12 -15.96
CA LYS A 310 11.50 28.27 -16.66
C LYS A 310 10.78 27.09 -17.32
N MET A 311 10.90 26.96 -18.64
CA MET A 311 10.35 25.85 -19.41
C MET A 311 10.99 24.48 -19.08
N VAL A 312 12.19 24.46 -18.49
CA VAL A 312 12.93 23.23 -18.17
C VAL A 312 13.42 23.26 -16.72
N TYR A 313 13.10 22.22 -15.97
CA TYR A 313 13.65 21.95 -14.64
C TYR A 313 14.74 20.87 -14.71
N ARG A 314 15.70 20.90 -13.78
CA ARG A 314 16.83 19.94 -13.73
C ARG A 314 16.80 19.16 -12.43
N MET A 315 16.37 17.92 -12.50
CA MET A 315 16.31 16.98 -11.37
C MET A 315 17.59 16.14 -11.28
N LYS A 316 17.96 15.74 -10.06
CA LYS A 316 18.95 14.67 -9.84
C LYS A 316 18.23 13.33 -9.93
N ILE A 317 18.82 12.34 -10.60
CA ILE A 317 18.27 10.99 -10.71
C ILE A 317 19.41 9.98 -10.44
N LEU A 318 19.18 9.03 -9.54
CA LEU A 318 20.10 7.95 -9.22
C LEU A 318 20.12 6.92 -10.36
N LEU A 319 21.31 6.43 -10.70
CA LEU A 319 21.45 5.40 -11.73
C LEU A 319 20.75 4.10 -11.31
N ASP A 320 20.02 3.52 -12.25
CA ASP A 320 19.14 2.37 -12.06
C ASP A 320 19.85 1.14 -11.45
N GLN A 321 21.12 0.96 -11.79
CA GLN A 321 22.02 -0.10 -11.29
C GLN A 321 22.50 0.15 -9.84
N ARG A 322 21.92 1.13 -9.13
CA ARG A 322 22.14 1.45 -7.72
C ARG A 322 20.87 1.36 -6.87
N LEU A 323 19.75 0.90 -7.45
CA LEU A 323 18.47 0.78 -6.73
C LEU A 323 18.37 -0.44 -5.81
N ASP A 324 19.19 -1.48 -5.99
CA ASP A 324 19.06 -2.73 -5.21
C ASP A 324 19.22 -2.56 -3.68
N PRO A 325 20.17 -1.76 -3.17
CA PRO A 325 20.21 -1.40 -1.74
C PRO A 325 18.93 -0.72 -1.23
N LEU A 326 18.32 0.17 -2.04
CA LEU A 326 17.06 0.83 -1.70
C LEU A 326 15.89 -0.16 -1.72
N TYR A 327 15.88 -1.11 -2.66
CA TYR A 327 14.87 -2.18 -2.68
C TYR A 327 14.93 -3.03 -1.41
N GLU A 328 16.12 -3.48 -1.02
CA GLU A 328 16.32 -4.26 0.21
C GLU A 328 15.94 -3.44 1.44
N ALA A 329 16.37 -2.18 1.54
CA ALA A 329 15.98 -1.27 2.62
C ALA A 329 14.46 -1.07 2.74
N VAL A 330 13.72 -0.97 1.63
CA VAL A 330 12.24 -0.91 1.64
C VAL A 330 11.64 -2.21 2.18
N ILE A 331 12.14 -3.38 1.78
CA ILE A 331 11.61 -4.68 2.26
C ILE A 331 11.80 -4.77 3.77
N GLU A 332 13.01 -4.49 4.26
CA GLU A 332 13.35 -4.54 5.68
C GLU A 332 12.55 -3.55 6.53
N ALA A 333 12.43 -2.30 6.07
CA ALA A 333 11.65 -1.28 6.77
C ALA A 333 10.14 -1.59 6.75
N THR A 334 9.62 -2.18 5.67
CA THR A 334 8.19 -2.55 5.61
C THR A 334 7.88 -3.73 6.53
N GLU A 335 8.73 -4.76 6.54
CA GLU A 335 8.62 -5.90 7.46
C GLU A 335 8.63 -5.43 8.92
N GLU A 336 9.59 -4.57 9.28
CA GLU A 336 9.71 -4.03 10.63
C GLU A 336 8.59 -3.06 11.01
N ALA A 337 8.12 -2.20 10.10
CA ALA A 337 7.02 -1.28 10.38
C ALA A 337 5.72 -2.03 10.75
N ILE A 338 5.41 -3.14 10.08
CA ILE A 338 4.25 -3.99 10.40
C ILE A 338 4.44 -4.66 11.76
N LEU A 339 5.63 -5.19 12.04
CA LEU A 339 5.93 -5.81 13.34
C LEU A 339 5.87 -4.78 14.48
N ASN A 340 6.32 -3.54 14.27
CA ASN A 340 6.19 -2.47 15.25
C ASN A 340 4.72 -2.08 15.49
N ALA A 341 3.86 -2.06 14.46
CA ALA A 341 2.42 -1.83 14.62
C ALA A 341 1.76 -2.87 15.54
N LEU A 342 2.16 -4.15 15.41
CA LEU A 342 1.70 -5.25 16.27
C LEU A 342 2.29 -5.19 17.69
N CYS A 343 3.57 -4.86 17.82
CA CYS A 343 4.23 -4.84 19.13
C CYS A 343 3.80 -3.63 19.98
N MET A 344 3.61 -2.46 19.39
CA MET A 344 3.22 -1.23 20.08
C MET A 344 1.71 -1.10 20.34
N ALA A 345 0.87 -1.90 19.68
CA ALA A 345 -0.56 -1.96 19.96
C ALA A 345 -0.89 -2.47 21.38
N ARG A 346 -2.08 -2.11 21.87
CA ARG A 346 -2.63 -2.51 23.18
C ARG A 346 -4.04 -3.09 22.99
N ASP A 347 -4.49 -3.91 23.94
CA ASP A 347 -5.84 -4.48 23.95
C ASP A 347 -6.93 -3.43 23.72
N MET A 348 -7.92 -3.74 22.90
CA MET A 348 -9.02 -2.85 22.57
C MET A 348 -10.36 -3.59 22.47
N GLU A 349 -11.29 -3.25 23.36
CA GLU A 349 -12.73 -3.49 23.16
C GLU A 349 -13.28 -2.45 22.18
N GLY A 350 -14.09 -2.89 21.21
CA GLY A 350 -14.82 -2.04 20.26
C GLY A 350 -16.32 -2.31 20.27
N VAL A 351 -16.95 -2.21 19.09
CA VAL A 351 -18.38 -2.49 18.90
C VAL A 351 -18.78 -3.90 19.33
N ASN A 352 -19.99 -4.06 19.86
CA ASN A 352 -20.60 -5.34 20.21
C ASN A 352 -19.83 -6.18 21.25
N GLY A 353 -18.90 -5.59 22.00
CA GLY A 353 -18.01 -6.33 22.90
C GLY A 353 -16.95 -7.16 22.16
N ASN A 354 -16.68 -6.86 20.88
CA ASN A 354 -15.52 -7.39 20.17
C ASN A 354 -14.24 -6.90 20.85
N VAL A 355 -13.33 -7.81 21.21
CA VAL A 355 -12.04 -7.48 21.82
C VAL A 355 -10.93 -7.98 20.91
N SER A 356 -10.10 -7.06 20.41
CA SER A 356 -8.85 -7.39 19.75
C SER A 356 -7.73 -7.34 20.79
N ARG A 357 -7.01 -8.45 20.96
CA ARG A 357 -5.89 -8.56 21.91
C ARG A 357 -4.60 -8.12 21.25
N ALA A 358 -3.73 -7.43 21.97
CA ALA A 358 -2.38 -7.14 21.53
C ALA A 358 -1.56 -8.43 21.35
N LEU A 359 -0.48 -8.35 20.57
CA LEU A 359 0.47 -9.45 20.44
C LEU A 359 1.11 -9.74 21.83
N PRO A 360 1.09 -10.98 22.35
CA PRO A 360 1.66 -11.29 23.66
C PRO A 360 3.19 -11.30 23.57
N LEU A 361 3.85 -10.31 24.16
CA LEU A 361 5.26 -10.03 23.87
C LEU A 361 6.21 -11.03 24.51
N ASP A 362 5.93 -11.47 25.74
CA ASP A 362 6.75 -12.48 26.41
C ASP A 362 6.68 -13.85 25.70
N ASP A 363 5.52 -14.24 25.18
CA ASP A 363 5.33 -15.41 24.31
C ASP A 363 6.22 -15.33 23.05
N VAL A 364 6.23 -14.18 22.38
CA VAL A 364 7.06 -13.95 21.18
C VAL A 364 8.54 -13.96 21.55
N LYS A 365 8.91 -13.34 22.68
CA LYS A 365 10.29 -13.26 23.18
C LYS A 365 10.82 -14.63 23.61
N GLU A 366 9.99 -15.48 24.22
CA GLU A 366 10.28 -16.90 24.49
C GLU A 366 10.60 -17.61 23.17
N MET A 367 9.71 -17.54 22.17
CA MET A 367 9.89 -18.22 20.88
C MET A 367 11.16 -17.75 20.15
N VAL A 368 11.43 -16.44 20.14
CA VAL A 368 12.63 -15.85 19.52
C VAL A 368 13.90 -16.31 20.25
N THR A 369 13.90 -16.27 21.59
CA THR A 369 15.06 -16.69 22.40
C THR A 369 15.35 -18.18 22.24
N THR A 370 14.33 -19.03 22.28
CA THR A 370 14.46 -20.47 22.06
C THR A 370 14.99 -20.77 20.65
N TRP A 371 14.44 -20.12 19.61
CA TRP A 371 14.93 -20.31 18.25
C TRP A 371 16.39 -19.87 18.08
N GLN A 372 16.79 -18.75 18.67
CA GLN A 372 18.19 -18.27 18.63
C GLN A 372 19.14 -19.24 19.34
N ALA A 373 18.74 -19.77 20.50
CA ALA A 373 19.50 -20.80 21.20
C ALA A 373 19.60 -22.10 20.38
N ASP A 374 18.54 -22.51 19.68
CA ASP A 374 18.51 -23.69 18.83
C ASP A 374 19.40 -23.54 17.60
N ALA A 375 19.32 -22.39 16.92
CA ALA A 375 20.18 -22.04 15.79
C ALA A 375 21.66 -21.99 16.21
N ALA A 376 21.97 -21.44 17.39
CA ALA A 376 23.33 -21.43 17.93
C ALA A 376 23.85 -22.85 18.21
N ARG A 377 23.03 -23.74 18.80
CA ARG A 377 23.40 -25.16 19.00
C ARG A 377 23.60 -25.93 17.69
N GLN A 378 22.83 -25.61 16.65
CA GLN A 378 23.01 -26.18 15.31
C GLN A 378 24.28 -25.65 14.62
N ALA A 379 24.58 -24.36 14.73
CA ALA A 379 25.79 -23.75 14.16
C ALA A 379 27.09 -24.21 14.87
N ALA A 380 27.01 -24.54 16.16
CA ALA A 380 28.11 -25.11 16.94
C ALA A 380 28.26 -26.64 16.77
N ALA A 381 27.34 -27.32 16.10
CA ALA A 381 27.44 -28.75 15.84
C ALA A 381 28.62 -29.04 14.89
N PRO A 382 29.41 -30.10 15.12
CA PRO A 382 30.49 -30.46 14.21
C PRO A 382 29.90 -30.75 12.81
N PRO A 383 30.55 -30.31 11.72
CA PRO A 383 30.02 -30.49 10.38
C PRO A 383 29.74 -31.97 10.13
N LEU A 384 28.55 -32.27 9.61
CA LEU A 384 28.12 -33.63 9.29
C LEU A 384 29.25 -34.36 8.57
N ARG A 385 29.80 -35.41 9.18
CA ARG A 385 30.84 -36.24 8.55
C ARG A 385 30.26 -36.79 7.26
N GLY A 386 30.61 -36.15 6.15
CA GLY A 386 30.09 -36.51 4.85
C GLY A 386 30.37 -37.99 4.61
N ARG A 387 29.31 -38.77 4.39
CA ARG A 387 29.48 -40.09 3.78
C ARG A 387 30.24 -39.82 2.48
N ARG A 388 31.50 -40.26 2.42
CA ARG A 388 32.30 -40.23 1.18
C ARG A 388 31.39 -40.72 0.07
N PRO A 389 31.16 -39.94 -1.00
CA PRO A 389 30.30 -40.37 -2.09
C PRO A 389 30.74 -41.77 -2.52
N PRO A 390 29.80 -42.72 -2.72
CA PRO A 390 30.17 -44.04 -3.19
C PRO A 390 31.02 -43.87 -4.46
N ALA A 391 32.12 -44.61 -4.56
CA ALA A 391 33.02 -44.49 -5.68
C ALA A 391 32.20 -44.59 -6.98
N PRO A 392 32.34 -43.65 -7.92
CA PRO A 392 31.44 -43.56 -9.06
C PRO A 392 31.51 -44.87 -9.85
N ASP A 393 30.38 -45.58 -9.89
CA ASP A 393 30.27 -46.89 -10.52
C ASP A 393 30.82 -46.82 -11.96
N ALA A 394 31.74 -47.73 -12.29
CA ALA A 394 32.32 -47.80 -13.63
C ALA A 394 31.23 -47.98 -14.70
N ALA A 395 30.14 -48.69 -14.38
CA ALA A 395 28.99 -48.84 -15.27
C ALA A 395 28.18 -47.56 -15.48
N ALA A 396 28.28 -46.57 -14.58
CA ALA A 396 27.59 -45.28 -14.75
C ALA A 396 28.20 -44.43 -15.87
N ARG A 397 29.50 -44.57 -16.17
CA ARG A 397 30.17 -43.86 -17.27
C ARG A 397 29.70 -44.29 -18.67
N ALA A 398 29.09 -45.48 -18.78
CA ALA A 398 28.52 -45.99 -20.04
C ALA A 398 27.10 -45.47 -20.33
N ARG A 399 26.47 -44.77 -19.39
CA ARG A 399 25.13 -44.17 -19.58
C ARG A 399 25.27 -42.75 -20.09
N THR A 400 25.34 -42.59 -21.41
CA THR A 400 25.07 -41.30 -22.04
C THR A 400 23.71 -40.78 -21.57
N ALA A 401 23.67 -39.55 -21.07
CA ALA A 401 22.40 -38.89 -20.81
C ALA A 401 21.63 -38.81 -22.14
N PRO A 402 20.34 -39.20 -22.19
CA PRO A 402 19.56 -39.06 -23.42
C PRO A 402 19.56 -37.57 -23.82
N ALA A 403 19.81 -37.31 -25.11
CA ALA A 403 19.72 -35.95 -25.64
C ALA A 403 18.35 -35.35 -25.33
N ALA A 404 18.26 -34.03 -25.16
CA ALA A 404 17.00 -33.36 -24.77
C ALA A 404 15.84 -33.64 -25.75
N SER A 405 16.14 -33.98 -27.01
CA SER A 405 15.19 -34.44 -28.03
C SER A 405 14.55 -35.82 -27.79
N ALA A 406 15.09 -36.62 -26.85
CA ALA A 406 14.59 -37.93 -26.48
C ALA A 406 13.77 -37.94 -25.15
N ALA A 407 13.62 -36.77 -24.51
CA ALA A 407 12.70 -36.61 -23.39
C ALA A 407 11.25 -36.73 -23.90
N LYS A 408 10.50 -37.73 -23.42
CA LYS A 408 9.06 -37.80 -23.68
C LYS A 408 8.37 -36.58 -23.05
N PRO A 409 7.43 -35.90 -23.74
CA PRO A 409 6.71 -34.76 -23.17
C PRO A 409 6.08 -35.12 -21.83
N SER A 410 6.33 -34.30 -20.81
CA SER A 410 5.67 -34.45 -19.52
C SER A 410 4.17 -34.20 -19.68
N ALA A 411 3.34 -35.12 -19.19
CA ALA A 411 1.88 -35.03 -19.27
C ALA A 411 1.32 -34.03 -18.24
N VAL A 412 1.79 -32.78 -18.29
CA VAL A 412 1.24 -31.66 -17.53
C VAL A 412 -0.14 -31.36 -18.08
N ARG A 413 -1.18 -31.65 -17.30
CA ARG A 413 -2.55 -31.29 -17.65
C ARG A 413 -2.68 -29.76 -17.52
N GLY A 414 -2.89 -29.08 -18.64
CA GLY A 414 -3.49 -27.74 -18.62
C GLY A 414 -4.90 -27.81 -18.03
N ALA A 415 -5.45 -26.64 -17.65
CA ALA A 415 -6.67 -26.53 -16.85
C ALA A 415 -7.91 -27.24 -17.44
N GLU A 416 -7.93 -27.54 -18.74
CA GLU A 416 -9.06 -28.16 -19.45
C GLU A 416 -8.75 -29.55 -20.06
N GLY A 417 -7.71 -30.24 -19.57
CA GLY A 417 -7.71 -31.71 -19.51
C GLY A 417 -7.64 -32.54 -20.81
N MET A 418 -7.38 -31.97 -21.99
CA MET A 418 -7.16 -32.74 -23.24
C MET A 418 -5.75 -32.57 -23.84
N ALA A 419 -5.30 -33.60 -24.56
CA ALA A 419 -3.94 -33.70 -25.13
C ALA A 419 -3.94 -33.86 -26.66
N ARG A 420 -2.90 -33.38 -27.34
CA ARG A 420 -2.60 -33.65 -28.76
C ARG A 420 -1.09 -33.91 -28.97
N PRO A 421 -0.69 -34.62 -30.06
CA PRO A 421 0.62 -35.29 -30.11
C PRO A 421 1.78 -34.40 -30.60
N ALA A 422 3.01 -34.79 -30.26
CA ALA A 422 4.24 -34.19 -30.77
C ALA A 422 4.59 -34.67 -32.20
N ARG A 423 5.36 -33.85 -32.93
CA ARG A 423 5.79 -34.11 -34.32
C ARG A 423 7.33 -34.16 -34.40
N PRO A 424 7.95 -35.28 -34.83
CA PRO A 424 9.42 -35.39 -34.91
C PRO A 424 10.02 -34.87 -36.22
N ALA A 425 11.34 -34.64 -36.14
CA ALA A 425 12.24 -33.96 -37.05
C ALA A 425 12.19 -34.27 -38.57
N GLY A 426 12.65 -33.27 -39.35
CA GLY A 426 13.35 -33.47 -40.62
C GLY A 426 14.71 -32.75 -40.57
N ALA A 427 15.79 -33.46 -40.89
CA ALA A 427 17.15 -32.92 -41.10
C ALA A 427 17.47 -33.00 -42.61
N ALA A 428 18.62 -32.59 -43.16
CA ALA A 428 19.92 -32.19 -42.60
C ALA A 428 20.70 -31.30 -43.62
N ALA A 429 21.96 -30.98 -43.28
CA ALA A 429 23.01 -30.39 -44.15
C ALA A 429 22.79 -28.94 -44.64
N GLY A 430 23.86 -28.17 -44.92
CA GLY A 430 25.28 -28.44 -44.63
C GLY A 430 26.24 -27.48 -45.36
N THR A 431 27.31 -27.08 -44.66
CA THR A 431 28.60 -26.57 -45.20
C THR A 431 28.60 -25.62 -46.41
N ALA A 432 28.95 -24.35 -46.19
CA ALA A 432 30.12 -23.70 -46.80
C ALA A 432 30.32 -22.28 -46.23
N ALA A 433 31.55 -21.74 -46.32
CA ALA A 433 31.86 -20.35 -46.01
C ALA A 433 32.33 -19.62 -47.29
N ALA A 434 31.89 -18.38 -47.47
CA ALA A 434 32.47 -17.43 -48.41
C ALA A 434 32.23 -15.99 -47.93
N GLN A 435 33.16 -15.10 -48.21
CA GLN A 435 33.03 -13.66 -47.95
C GLN A 435 32.42 -12.98 -49.19
N GLY A 436 31.55 -11.99 -49.01
CA GLY A 436 30.91 -11.30 -50.13
C GLY A 436 30.09 -10.09 -49.69
N SER A 437 30.65 -8.90 -49.87
CA SER A 437 29.98 -7.59 -49.75
C SER A 437 30.37 -6.75 -50.96
N PRO A 438 29.67 -5.65 -51.30
CA PRO A 438 28.25 -5.34 -51.04
C PRO A 438 27.52 -4.87 -52.33
N THR A 439 26.18 -4.73 -52.31
CA THR A 439 25.51 -3.92 -53.35
C THR A 439 24.23 -3.22 -52.88
N ARG A 440 24.30 -1.88 -52.86
CA ARG A 440 23.32 -0.92 -53.38
C ARG A 440 21.83 -1.25 -53.22
N ILE A 441 21.21 -0.64 -52.20
CA ILE A 441 19.76 -0.37 -52.18
C ILE A 441 19.48 0.73 -53.20
N GLU A 442 18.52 0.51 -54.10
CA GLU A 442 17.90 1.56 -54.90
C GLU A 442 16.38 1.33 -54.95
N ARG A 443 15.62 2.39 -55.26
CA ARG A 443 14.16 2.46 -54.97
C ARG A 443 13.33 1.89 -56.12
N GLN A 444 12.14 1.38 -55.80
CA GLN A 444 10.88 1.98 -56.33
C GLN A 444 9.62 1.48 -55.60
N ASP A 445 8.53 2.20 -55.84
CA ASP A 445 7.25 2.11 -55.12
C ASP A 445 6.33 0.98 -55.61
N ALA A 446 5.43 0.52 -54.74
CA ALA A 446 4.21 -0.17 -55.13
C ALA A 446 3.06 0.25 -54.20
N ARG A 447 1.93 0.70 -54.79
CA ARG A 447 0.66 0.92 -54.09
C ARG A 447 -0.15 -0.37 -54.07
N SER A 448 -1.04 -0.53 -53.10
CA SER A 448 -2.15 -1.50 -53.16
C SER A 448 -3.46 -0.81 -52.80
N ASP A 449 -4.31 -0.59 -53.80
CA ASP A 449 -5.69 -0.14 -53.69
C ASP A 449 -6.68 -1.33 -53.61
N SER A 450 -7.99 -1.05 -53.58
CA SER A 450 -9.15 -1.97 -53.48
C SER A 450 -9.38 -2.60 -52.09
N GLN A 451 -10.51 -2.36 -51.39
CA GLN A 451 -11.95 -2.63 -51.69
C GLN A 451 -12.28 -4.14 -51.51
N GLU A 452 -13.41 -4.54 -50.91
CA GLU A 452 -14.78 -4.04 -51.11
C GLU A 452 -15.65 -3.87 -49.83
N ALA A 453 -16.67 -3.00 -49.92
CA ALA A 453 -17.80 -2.95 -48.99
C ALA A 453 -19.08 -2.35 -49.66
N LYS A 454 -20.09 -3.18 -49.91
CA LYS A 454 -21.45 -2.92 -50.48
C LYS A 454 -22.35 -4.09 -50.01
N ARG A 455 -23.68 -4.08 -49.84
CA ARG A 455 -24.84 -3.14 -50.01
C ARG A 455 -26.06 -3.83 -49.33
N GLU A 456 -27.30 -3.34 -49.18
CA GLU A 456 -28.05 -2.10 -49.51
C GLU A 456 -29.14 -1.92 -48.40
N ALA A 457 -29.29 -0.78 -47.74
CA ALA A 457 -30.27 0.32 -47.95
C ALA A 457 -31.79 -0.01 -47.91
N ALA A 458 -32.55 0.82 -47.16
CA ALA A 458 -33.92 1.24 -47.47
C ALA A 458 -34.37 2.46 -46.61
N GLU A 459 -34.81 3.52 -47.27
CA GLU A 459 -35.56 4.69 -46.74
C GLU A 459 -36.97 4.68 -47.42
N PRO A 460 -37.87 5.70 -47.45
CA PRO A 460 -37.86 7.07 -46.86
C PRO A 460 -39.22 7.52 -46.21
N ARG A 461 -39.31 8.85 -45.92
CA ARG A 461 -40.49 9.76 -45.74
C ARG A 461 -40.71 10.22 -44.28
N ARG A 462 -40.53 11.53 -43.97
CA ARG A 462 -41.47 12.69 -44.08
C ARG A 462 -42.65 12.58 -43.09
N GLU A 463 -43.13 13.64 -42.44
CA GLU A 463 -43.16 15.07 -42.83
C GLU A 463 -43.13 16.07 -41.64
N GLU A 464 -43.35 17.34 -41.95
CA GLU A 464 -43.05 18.61 -41.24
C GLU A 464 -43.81 18.94 -39.92
N ALA A 465 -43.50 20.11 -39.32
CA ALA A 465 -44.20 20.73 -38.18
C ALA A 465 -44.74 22.13 -38.57
N PRO A 466 -45.77 22.70 -37.87
CA PRO A 466 -45.48 23.92 -37.08
C PRO A 466 -46.42 24.23 -35.86
N ARG A 467 -46.19 25.42 -35.28
CA ARG A 467 -46.81 26.17 -34.16
C ARG A 467 -48.36 26.36 -34.23
N GLY A 468 -49.03 26.59 -33.08
CA GLY A 468 -50.19 27.52 -33.03
C GLY A 468 -51.23 27.48 -31.88
N ALA A 469 -51.24 28.53 -31.03
CA ALA A 469 -52.39 29.29 -30.45
C ALA A 469 -53.56 28.68 -29.59
N GLY A 470 -54.12 29.52 -28.69
CA GLY A 470 -55.45 29.40 -28.03
C GLY A 470 -55.49 28.66 -26.67
N ALA A 471 -55.81 29.19 -25.48
CA ALA A 471 -56.37 30.46 -24.94
C ALA A 471 -57.92 30.52 -24.69
N ARG A 472 -58.34 30.38 -23.41
CA ARG A 472 -59.43 31.09 -22.66
C ARG A 472 -59.72 30.44 -21.28
N THR A 473 -59.56 31.16 -20.15
CA THR A 473 -60.61 31.78 -19.29
C THR A 473 -61.76 30.85 -18.91
N LYS A 474 -62.14 30.66 -17.63
CA LYS A 474 -62.53 31.61 -16.56
C LYS A 474 -62.31 30.97 -15.17
N ASP A 475 -62.41 31.57 -13.98
CA ASP A 475 -62.51 32.93 -13.37
C ASP A 475 -62.14 32.73 -11.86
N GLY A 476 -62.07 33.69 -10.91
CA GLY A 476 -62.19 35.15 -10.85
C GLY A 476 -62.08 35.60 -9.36
N ALA A 477 -61.83 36.90 -9.06
CA ALA A 477 -61.82 37.60 -7.73
C ALA A 477 -61.16 36.89 -6.50
N GLY A 478 -60.26 37.47 -5.69
CA GLY A 478 -60.01 38.87 -5.34
C GLY A 478 -60.88 39.30 -4.13
N PRO A 479 -60.39 40.03 -3.10
CA PRO A 479 -59.10 40.73 -2.96
C PRO A 479 -58.28 40.39 -1.66
N ARG A 480 -57.24 41.19 -1.38
CA ARG A 480 -56.54 41.36 -0.07
C ARG A 480 -57.25 42.52 0.74
N PRO A 481 -56.80 43.02 1.93
CA PRO A 481 -55.56 42.78 2.72
C PRO A 481 -55.75 42.76 4.28
N ASP A 482 -54.67 43.06 5.01
CA ASP A 482 -54.57 43.69 6.36
C ASP A 482 -54.31 42.83 7.63
N GLY A 483 -53.62 43.49 8.61
CA GLY A 483 -52.98 42.90 9.81
C GLY A 483 -51.56 42.36 9.50
N GLY A 484 -50.46 42.76 10.15
CA GLY A 484 -50.23 43.25 11.52
C GLY A 484 -49.52 42.13 12.32
N GLY A 485 -48.51 42.33 13.17
CA GLY A 485 -47.82 43.54 13.66
C GLY A 485 -47.25 43.23 15.05
N SER A 486 -46.04 43.72 15.40
CA SER A 486 -45.26 43.36 16.63
C SER A 486 -44.92 41.86 16.80
N GLY A 487 -43.95 41.46 17.63
CA GLY A 487 -42.93 42.24 18.36
C GLY A 487 -42.77 41.84 19.83
N GLU A 488 -41.57 41.35 20.18
CA GLU A 488 -41.09 41.01 21.54
C GLU A 488 -41.81 39.87 22.30
N GLY A 489 -41.04 39.13 23.12
CA GLY A 489 -41.43 37.89 23.79
C GLY A 489 -40.26 36.93 23.97
#